data_AF-A0A2A4VSK0-F1
#
_entry.id   AF-A0A2A4VSK0-F1
#
_cell.length_a   1.000
_cell.length_b   1.000
_cell.length_c   1.000
_cell.angle_alpha   90.00
_cell.angle_beta   90.00
_cell.angle_gamma   90.00
#
_symmetry.space_group_name_H-M   'P 1'
#
loop_
_entity.id
_entity.type
_entity.pdbx_description
1 polymer ?
#
loop_
_entity_poly.entity_id
_entity_poly.type
_entity_poly.pdbx_seq_one_letter_code
_entity_poly.pdbx_strand_id
1 'polypeptide(L)'
;MVSVVFIAHIITKANEFTAASYSLLPDAHRIVSVAVSVINKNDLDFTTCRIYTKKLIEYYPSLKNDKNAIARLDEATDSLM
;
A
#
# COMPACT_ATOMS: atom_id res chain seq x y z
N MET A 1 -1.42 -21.48 2.92
CA MET A 1 -1.16 -20.03 3.13
C MET A 1 -2.17 -19.28 2.29
N VAL A 2 -3.06 -18.51 2.93
CA VAL A 2 -4.02 -17.66 2.22
C VAL A 2 -3.24 -16.44 1.70
N SER A 3 -3.13 -16.30 0.39
CA SER A 3 -2.53 -15.13 -0.24
C SER A 3 -3.59 -14.03 -0.34
N VAL A 4 -3.55 -13.06 0.57
CA VAL A 4 -4.39 -11.87 0.49
C VAL A 4 -3.78 -10.91 -0.54
N VAL A 5 -4.65 -10.38 -1.39
CA VAL A 5 -4.33 -9.48 -2.49
C VAL A 5 -4.97 -8.14 -2.20
N PHE A 6 -4.17 -7.09 -2.15
CA PHE A 6 -4.66 -5.72 -2.06
C PHE A 6 -4.57 -5.04 -3.42
N ILE A 7 -5.61 -4.27 -3.76
CA ILE A 7 -5.72 -3.51 -5.01
C ILE A 7 -5.72 -2.03 -4.64
N ALA A 8 -4.72 -1.28 -5.11
CA ALA A 8 -4.63 0.16 -4.92
C ALA A 8 -4.59 0.89 -6.28
N HIS A 9 -5.30 2.02 -6.37
CA HIS A 9 -5.27 2.94 -7.50
C HIS A 9 -4.48 4.19 -7.11
N ILE A 10 -3.40 4.50 -7.81
CA ILE A 10 -2.51 5.61 -7.43
C ILE A 10 -2.30 6.54 -8.63
N ILE A 11 -2.52 7.83 -8.40
CA ILE A 11 -2.12 8.92 -9.31
C ILE A 11 -0.97 9.67 -8.64
N THR A 12 0.24 9.60 -9.19
CA THR A 12 1.39 10.34 -8.66
C THR A 12 1.47 11.75 -9.24
N LYS A 13 0.72 12.70 -8.66
CA LYS A 13 1.07 14.13 -8.73
C LYS A 13 1.80 14.52 -7.44
N ALA A 14 3.09 14.85 -7.54
CA ALA A 14 4.00 14.95 -6.40
C ALA A 14 3.50 15.83 -5.24
N ASN A 15 2.88 16.98 -5.52
CA ASN A 15 2.40 17.90 -4.49
C ASN A 15 1.11 17.44 -3.81
N GLU A 16 0.16 16.88 -4.57
CA GLU A 16 -1.14 16.42 -4.04
C GLU A 16 -0.96 15.13 -3.21
N PHE A 17 -0.07 14.25 -3.66
CA PHE A 17 0.30 13.04 -2.94
C PHE A 17 0.95 13.33 -1.59
N THR A 18 1.89 14.28 -1.55
CA THR A 18 2.62 14.62 -0.32
C THR A 18 1.66 15.14 0.75
N ALA A 19 0.73 16.02 0.39
CA ALA A 19 -0.28 16.53 1.31
C ALA A 19 -1.23 15.42 1.81
N ALA A 20 -1.74 14.59 0.90
CA ALA A 20 -2.67 13.51 1.23
C ALA A 20 -2.02 12.38 2.06
N SER A 21 -0.71 12.14 1.90
CA SER A 21 0.01 11.12 2.66
C SER A 21 0.06 11.40 4.16
N TYR A 22 -0.03 12.66 4.59
CA TYR A 22 -0.01 13.02 6.02
C TYR A 22 -1.30 12.63 6.75
N SER A 23 -2.41 12.47 6.04
CA SER A 23 -3.68 12.01 6.60
C SER A 23 -3.85 10.49 6.61
N LEU A 24 -2.91 9.74 6.01
CA LEU A 24 -3.00 8.28 5.93
C LEU A 24 -2.65 7.62 7.26
N LEU A 25 -3.43 6.60 7.62
CA LEU A 25 -3.07 5.69 8.69
C LEU A 25 -1.74 4.98 8.39
N PRO A 26 -0.96 4.57 9.40
CA PRO A 26 0.36 3.96 9.19
C PRO A 26 0.35 2.77 8.24
N ASP A 27 -0.67 1.91 8.31
CA ASP A 27 -0.79 0.74 7.42
C ASP A 27 -1.19 1.12 5.99
N ALA A 28 -2.00 2.17 5.81
CA ALA A 28 -2.31 2.72 4.48
C ALA A 28 -1.05 3.34 3.84
N HIS A 29 -0.23 4.03 4.64
CA HIS A 29 1.05 4.57 4.20
C HIS A 29 2.02 3.47 3.75
N ARG A 30 2.03 2.32 4.43
CA ARG A 30 2.84 1.14 4.04
C ARG A 30 2.39 0.55 2.71
N ILE A 31 1.07 0.41 2.50
CA ILE A 31 0.49 -0.09 1.24
C ILE A 31 0.90 0.82 0.09
N VAL A 32 0.70 2.12 0.24
CA VAL A 32 1.02 3.13 -0.78
C VAL A 32 2.53 3.18 -1.05
N SER A 33 3.38 3.10 -0.03
CA SER A 33 4.84 3.11 -0.20
C SER A 33 5.33 1.92 -1.02
N VAL A 34 4.78 0.73 -0.76
CA VAL A 34 5.09 -0.47 -1.55
C VAL A 34 4.52 -0.34 -2.96
N ALA A 35 3.32 0.21 -3.13
CA ALA A 35 2.72 0.42 -4.44
C ALA A 35 3.58 1.32 -5.34
N VAL A 36 4.01 2.47 -4.80
CA VAL A 36 4.89 3.42 -5.49
C VAL A 36 6.24 2.78 -5.85
N SER A 37 6.75 1.85 -5.02
CA SER A 37 8.01 1.16 -5.35
C SER A 37 7.88 0.16 -6.51
N VAL A 38 6.66 -0.27 -6.86
CA VAL A 38 6.42 -1.18 -8.01
C VAL A 38 6.04 -0.44 -9.29
N ILE A 39 5.54 0.80 -9.18
CA ILE A 39 5.17 1.64 -10.34
C ILE A 39 6.45 2.14 -11.03
N ASN A 40 6.48 2.09 -12.35
CA ASN A 40 7.63 2.55 -13.11
C ASN A 40 7.69 4.09 -13.08
N LYS A 41 8.88 4.69 -13.00
CA LYS A 41 9.05 6.15 -12.79
C LYS A 41 8.42 7.05 -13.85
N ASN A 42 8.14 6.49 -15.03
CA ASN A 42 7.55 7.19 -16.18
C ASN A 42 6.11 6.75 -16.46
N ASP A 43 5.53 5.96 -15.57
CA ASP A 43 4.16 5.49 -15.71
C ASP A 43 3.21 6.64 -15.33
N LEU A 44 2.64 7.28 -16.34
CA LEU A 44 1.67 8.37 -16.18
C LEU A 44 0.22 7.85 -16.22
N ASP A 45 0.05 6.56 -16.47
CA ASP A 45 -1.26 5.93 -16.59
C ASP A 45 -1.78 5.44 -15.24
N PHE A 46 -3.11 5.36 -15.15
CA PHE A 46 -3.78 4.74 -14.00
C PHE A 46 -3.33 3.29 -13.85
N THR A 47 -2.46 3.06 -12.87
CA THR A 47 -1.90 1.74 -12.63
C THR A 47 -2.62 1.06 -11.48
N THR A 48 -3.26 -0.08 -11.76
CA THR A 48 -3.79 -0.97 -10.73
C THR A 48 -2.66 -1.85 -10.21
N CYS A 49 -2.23 -1.62 -8.96
CA CYS A 49 -1.17 -2.42 -8.34
C CYS A 49 -1.74 -3.57 -7.53
N ARG A 50 -1.22 -4.78 -7.77
CA ARG A 50 -1.50 -5.97 -6.97
C ARG A 50 -0.41 -6.18 -5.93
N ILE A 51 -0.73 -5.96 -4.66
CA ILE A 51 0.24 -6.08 -3.56
C ILE A 51 -0.10 -7.31 -2.73
N TYR A 52 0.85 -8.23 -2.66
CA TYR A 52 0.74 -9.42 -1.82
C TYR A 52 1.25 -9.13 -0.42
N THR A 53 0.59 -9.69 0.60
CA THR A 53 1.03 -9.57 2.01
C THR A 53 2.49 -9.97 2.19
N LYS A 54 2.98 -10.96 1.43
CA LYS A 54 4.39 -11.37 1.48
C LYS A 54 5.35 -10.20 1.13
N LYS A 55 5.04 -9.42 0.08
CA LYS A 55 5.84 -8.24 -0.30
C LYS A 55 5.78 -7.16 0.77
N LEU A 56 4.62 -6.94 1.38
CA LEU A 56 4.47 -6.00 2.50
C LEU A 56 5.34 -6.42 3.70
N ILE A 57 5.38 -7.71 4.03
CA ILE A 57 6.24 -8.24 5.10
C ILE A 57 7.73 -8.13 4.74
N GLU A 58 8.11 -8.28 3.47
CA GLU A 58 9.49 -8.07 3.01
C GLU A 58 9.94 -6.62 3.24
N TYR A 59 9.08 -5.64 2.94
CA TYR A 59 9.36 -4.22 3.19
C TYR A 59 9.23 -3.82 4.67
N TYR A 60 8.31 -4.44 5.41
CA TYR A 60 8.03 -4.17 6.82
C TYR A 60 8.02 -5.45 7.64
N PRO A 61 9.19 -5.98 8.05
CA PRO A 61 9.32 -7.27 8.75
C PRO A 61 8.55 -7.34 10.07
N SER A 62 8.28 -6.19 10.70
CA SER A 62 7.48 -6.09 11.92
C SER A 62 6.05 -6.63 11.75
N LEU A 63 5.51 -6.64 10.53
CA LEU A 63 4.19 -7.20 10.22
C LEU A 63 4.15 -8.74 10.37
N LYS A 64 5.29 -9.43 10.29
CA LYS A 64 5.35 -10.91 10.35
C LYS A 64 4.85 -11.48 11.67
N ASN A 65 5.14 -10.80 12.78
CA ASN A 65 4.82 -11.26 14.12
C ASN A 65 3.53 -10.64 14.67
N ASP A 66 2.91 -9.75 13.89
CA ASP A 66 1.71 -9.05 14.27
C ASP A 66 0.48 -9.83 13.80
N LYS A 67 -0.21 -10.45 14.75
CA LYS A 67 -1.41 -11.27 14.49
C LYS A 67 -2.56 -10.48 13.87
N ASN A 68 -2.57 -9.16 14.03
CA ASN A 68 -3.60 -8.27 13.52
C ASN A 68 -3.18 -7.52 12.25
N ALA A 69 -1.95 -7.74 11.75
CA ALA A 69 -1.43 -7.03 10.58
C ALA A 69 -2.33 -7.19 9.36
N ILE A 70 -2.84 -8.40 9.09
CA ILE A 70 -3.70 -8.64 7.92
C ILE A 70 -5.01 -7.85 8.04
N ALA A 71 -5.65 -7.85 9.21
CA ALA A 71 -6.90 -7.13 9.44
C ALA A 71 -6.71 -5.62 9.32
N ARG A 72 -5.62 -5.06 9.89
CA ARG A 72 -5.33 -3.62 9.75
C ARG A 72 -4.97 -3.22 8.32
N LEU A 73 -4.31 -4.11 7.57
CA LEU A 73 -4.03 -3.87 6.14
C LEU A 73 -5.32 -3.92 5.30
N ASP A 74 -6.28 -4.76 5.68
CA ASP A 74 -7.61 -4.82 5.06
C ASP A 74 -8.38 -3.51 5.30
N GLU A 75 -8.50 -3.09 6.56
CA GLU A 75 -9.11 -1.81 6.95
C GLU A 75 -8.41 -0.60 6.32
N ALA A 76 -7.08 -0.65 6.23
CA ALA A 76 -6.30 0.38 5.55
C ALA A 76 -6.54 0.40 4.04
N THR A 77 -6.82 -0.74 3.42
CA THR A 77 -7.17 -0.81 1.99
C THR A 77 -8.56 -0.21 1.76
N ASP A 78 -9.52 -0.50 2.65
CA ASP A 78 -10.85 0.11 2.61
C ASP A 78 -10.77 1.63 2.80
N SER A 79 -9.90 2.11 3.69
CA SER A 79 -9.69 3.55 3.92
C SER A 79 -9.01 4.27 2.75
N LEU A 80 -8.38 3.52 1.84
CA LEU A 80 -7.73 4.04 0.63
C LEU A 80 -8.68 4.07 -0.58
N MET A 81 -9.83 3.38 -0.52
CA MET A 81 -10.90 3.46 -1.53
C MET A 81 -11.79 4.69 -1.31
#